data_AF-A0A1B6DSY7-F1
#
_entry.id   AF-A0A1B6DSY7-F1
#
_cell.length_a   1.000
_cell.length_b   1.000
_cell.length_c   1.000
_cell.angle_alpha   90.00
_cell.angle_beta   90.00
_cell.angle_gamma   90.00
#
_symmetry.space_group_name_H-M   'P 1'
#
loop_
_entity.id
_entity.type
_entity.pdbx_description
1 polymer ?
#
loop_
_entity_poly.entity_id
_entity_poly.type
_entity_poly.pdbx_seq_one_letter_code
_entity_poly.pdbx_strand_id
1 'polypeptide(L)'
;AVLWAVIWAFIGANSPAEHVYISEHERNKIETSIVHMSSDNSKMKIPWIEIITSVPMWSVLLCHFCENWGFYTVLMLMPTYLSSAFEINIQNNGLLSSIPYIIMWGFNIIMGRLADYILKRELLHLTTARKMWTTIGMWGGALGFLGLTMTSSTTFSIVLLSLIMSLNTAVQYGYFTNHLDLGPNFASVLSGVTNTVSNSASFISPLVAGHILKDEGDKEQWNAVFYICAIIFFVGNLIFMIFGTTDVQHWNDINVDLPEDDECGIPLTTVKVG
;
A
#
# COMPACT_ATOMS: atom_id res chain seq x y z
N ALA A 1 9.15 -11.80 -19.18
CA ALA A 1 9.04 -10.34 -19.44
C ALA A 1 8.63 -10.05 -20.88
N VAL A 2 9.43 -10.40 -21.90
CA VAL A 2 9.14 -10.05 -23.31
C VAL A 2 7.82 -10.61 -23.82
N LEU A 3 7.53 -11.90 -23.58
CA LEU A 3 6.23 -12.52 -23.93
C LEU A 3 5.03 -11.77 -23.33
N TRP A 4 5.14 -11.40 -22.05
CA TRP A 4 4.09 -10.62 -21.36
C TRP A 4 3.94 -9.23 -21.97
N ALA A 5 5.06 -8.55 -22.28
CA ALA A 5 5.04 -7.24 -22.93
C ALA A 5 4.41 -7.29 -24.32
N VAL A 6 4.68 -8.33 -25.11
CA VAL A 6 4.04 -8.54 -26.42
C VAL A 6 2.54 -8.75 -26.26
N ILE A 7 2.10 -9.61 -25.33
CA ILE A 7 0.67 -9.82 -25.04
C ILE A 7 0.01 -8.50 -24.63
N TRP A 8 0.64 -7.73 -23.73
CA TRP A 8 0.12 -6.47 -23.24
C TRP A 8 0.07 -5.39 -24.33
N ALA A 9 1.02 -5.37 -25.27
CA ALA A 9 1.01 -4.44 -26.39
C ALA A 9 -0.18 -4.64 -27.34
N PHE A 10 -0.73 -5.85 -27.43
CA PHE A 10 -1.92 -6.12 -28.25
C PHE A 10 -3.24 -5.97 -27.49
N ILE A 11 -3.24 -6.10 -26.17
CA ILE A 11 -4.47 -6.13 -25.35
C ILE A 11 -4.67 -4.83 -24.54
N GLY A 12 -3.61 -4.14 -24.16
CA GLY A 12 -3.68 -2.95 -23.31
C GLY A 12 -4.25 -1.74 -24.04
N ALA A 13 -5.08 -0.97 -23.34
CA ALA A 13 -5.61 0.33 -23.79
C ALA A 13 -5.46 1.36 -22.66
N ASN A 14 -5.30 2.64 -23.00
CA ASN A 14 -5.10 3.70 -22.00
C ASN A 14 -6.40 4.17 -21.37
N SER A 15 -7.54 3.96 -22.04
CA SER A 15 -8.87 4.30 -21.54
C SER A 15 -9.88 3.21 -21.91
N PRO A 16 -10.98 3.06 -21.14
CA PRO A 16 -12.09 2.18 -21.52
C PRO A 16 -12.67 2.50 -22.90
N ALA A 17 -12.59 3.77 -23.34
CA ALA A 17 -13.06 4.22 -24.64
C ALA A 17 -12.19 3.73 -25.82
N GLU A 18 -10.90 3.49 -25.57
CA GLU A 18 -9.93 3.01 -26.56
C GLU A 18 -9.85 1.47 -26.63
N HIS A 19 -10.48 0.77 -25.70
CA HIS A 19 -10.35 -0.68 -25.58
C HIS A 19 -11.21 -1.42 -26.62
N VAL A 20 -10.57 -2.19 -27.50
CA VAL A 20 -11.23 -2.86 -28.64
C VAL A 20 -12.23 -3.93 -28.21
N TYR A 21 -12.00 -4.62 -27.10
CA TYR A 21 -12.77 -5.79 -26.67
C TYR A 21 -13.78 -5.52 -25.54
N ILE A 22 -13.98 -4.26 -25.14
CA ILE A 22 -14.88 -3.93 -24.03
C ILE A 22 -16.35 -3.97 -24.50
N SER A 23 -17.24 -4.52 -23.68
CA SER A 23 -18.67 -4.45 -23.98
C SER A 23 -19.22 -3.04 -23.73
N GLU A 24 -20.21 -2.60 -24.52
CA GLU A 24 -20.83 -1.27 -24.32
C GLU A 24 -21.44 -1.12 -22.92
N HIS A 25 -22.02 -2.20 -22.37
CA HIS A 25 -22.58 -2.19 -21.03
C HIS A 25 -21.51 -1.94 -19.95
N GLU A 26 -20.38 -2.63 -20.04
CA GLU A 26 -19.26 -2.45 -19.10
C GLU A 26 -18.61 -1.08 -19.27
N ARG A 27 -18.42 -0.64 -20.52
CA ARG A 27 -17.90 0.69 -20.84
C ARG A 27 -18.74 1.79 -20.20
N ASN A 28 -20.05 1.77 -20.42
CA ASN A 28 -20.95 2.77 -19.86
C ASN A 28 -20.92 2.74 -18.33
N LYS A 29 -20.85 1.55 -17.71
CA LYS A 29 -20.76 1.42 -16.25
C LYS A 29 -19.47 2.04 -15.70
N ILE A 30 -18.34 1.84 -16.38
CA ILE A 30 -17.03 2.38 -15.97
C ILE A 30 -17.00 3.90 -16.21
N GLU A 31 -17.37 4.37 -17.40
CA GLU A 31 -17.37 5.80 -17.73
C GLU A 31 -18.28 6.60 -16.78
N THR A 32 -19.46 6.08 -16.44
CA THR A 32 -20.37 6.71 -15.47
C THR A 32 -19.76 6.79 -14.06
N SER A 33 -18.95 5.80 -13.67
CA SER A 33 -18.25 5.82 -12.37
C SER A 33 -17.01 6.73 -12.35
N ILE A 34 -16.46 7.06 -13.53
CA ILE A 34 -15.26 7.90 -13.69
C ILE A 34 -15.61 9.39 -13.80
N VAL A 35 -16.88 9.79 -13.98
CA VAL A 35 -17.30 11.21 -14.19
C VAL A 35 -16.77 12.19 -13.12
N HIS A 36 -16.39 11.72 -11.94
CA HIS A 36 -15.76 12.53 -10.89
C HIS A 36 -14.23 12.72 -11.00
N MET A 37 -13.56 12.03 -11.93
CA MET A 37 -12.16 12.29 -12.29
C MET A 37 -12.15 13.18 -13.54
N SER A 38 -11.41 14.28 -13.46
CA SER A 38 -11.36 15.27 -14.53
C SER A 38 -10.90 14.62 -15.84
N SER A 39 -11.64 14.82 -16.93
CA SER A 39 -11.41 14.19 -18.24
C SER A 39 -10.08 14.58 -18.90
N ASP A 40 -9.35 15.56 -18.35
CA ASP A 40 -8.07 16.01 -18.86
C ASP A 40 -7.03 16.26 -17.74
N ASN A 41 -6.63 15.17 -17.05
CA ASN A 41 -5.53 15.20 -16.07
C ASN A 41 -4.22 15.78 -16.63
N SER A 42 -4.04 15.81 -17.96
CA SER A 42 -2.81 16.30 -18.60
C SER A 42 -2.63 17.82 -18.48
N LYS A 43 -3.70 18.58 -18.21
CA LYS A 43 -3.69 20.05 -18.10
C LYS A 43 -3.70 20.57 -16.67
N MET A 44 -3.93 19.73 -15.66
CA MET A 44 -3.91 20.14 -14.27
C MET A 44 -2.48 20.37 -13.78
N LYS A 45 -2.19 21.59 -13.32
CA LYS A 45 -0.92 21.89 -12.64
C LYS A 45 -0.93 21.22 -11.28
N ILE A 46 0.10 20.43 -10.99
CA ILE A 46 0.21 19.72 -9.71
C ILE A 46 0.46 20.74 -8.57
N PRO A 47 -0.41 20.81 -7.54
CA PRO A 47 -0.28 21.75 -6.45
C PRO A 47 0.70 21.21 -5.40
N TRP A 48 1.99 21.20 -5.74
CA TRP A 48 3.05 20.57 -4.94
C TRP A 48 3.07 21.03 -3.48
N ILE A 49 2.95 22.33 -3.24
CA ILE A 49 3.03 22.92 -1.89
C ILE A 49 1.86 22.45 -1.03
N GLU A 50 0.65 22.43 -1.57
CA GLU A 50 -0.55 22.01 -0.84
C GLU A 50 -0.50 20.50 -0.52
N ILE A 51 -0.03 19.69 -1.47
CA ILE A 51 0.16 18.24 -1.26
C ILE A 51 1.17 18.00 -0.14
N ILE A 52 2.36 18.59 -0.21
CA ILE A 52 3.42 18.35 0.79
C ILE A 52 3.16 19.03 2.13
N THR A 53 2.25 19.99 2.23
CA THR A 53 1.85 20.58 3.52
C THR A 53 0.66 19.87 4.15
N SER A 54 -0.03 19.00 3.40
CA SER A 54 -1.20 18.27 3.90
C SER A 54 -0.84 17.18 4.91
N VAL A 55 -1.52 17.20 6.07
CA VAL A 55 -1.34 16.22 7.14
C VAL A 55 -1.66 14.78 6.70
N PRO A 56 -2.74 14.51 5.93
CA PRO A 56 -3.04 13.16 5.48
C PRO A 56 -1.97 12.57 4.56
N MET A 57 -1.31 13.39 3.73
CA MET A 57 -0.20 12.94 2.89
C MET A 57 0.99 12.48 3.72
N TRP A 58 1.39 13.25 4.74
CA TRP A 58 2.46 12.85 5.67
C TRP A 58 2.09 11.60 6.46
N SER A 59 0.83 11.47 6.87
CA SER A 59 0.33 10.28 7.57
C SER A 59 0.50 9.03 6.71
N VAL A 60 0.12 9.08 5.44
CA VAL A 60 0.28 7.96 4.49
C VAL A 60 1.76 7.69 4.21
N LEU A 61 2.56 8.73 3.98
CA LEU A 61 3.99 8.61 3.69
C LEU A 61 4.76 7.95 4.84
N LEU A 62 4.54 8.39 6.07
CA LEU A 62 5.21 7.81 7.25
C LEU A 62 4.75 6.37 7.49
N CYS A 63 3.46 6.09 7.32
CA CYS A 63 2.91 4.75 7.40
C CYS A 63 3.56 3.80 6.36
N HIS A 64 3.69 4.26 5.11
CA HIS A 64 4.30 3.53 4.00
C HIS A 64 5.79 3.29 4.23
N PHE A 65 6.52 4.26 4.78
CA PHE A 65 7.92 4.09 5.17
C PHE A 65 8.08 3.04 6.28
N CYS A 66 7.28 3.15 7.34
CA CYS A 66 7.32 2.21 8.47
C CYS A 66 6.99 0.79 8.03
N GLU A 67 6.02 0.62 7.13
CA GLU A 67 5.63 -0.69 6.62
C GLU A 67 6.73 -1.29 5.73
N ASN A 68 7.27 -0.53 4.78
CA ASN A 68 8.40 -0.99 3.96
C ASN A 68 9.61 -1.39 4.79
N TRP A 69 9.88 -0.67 5.89
CA TRP A 69 10.99 -1.03 6.79
C TRP A 69 10.92 -2.50 7.20
N GLY A 70 9.80 -2.92 7.81
CA GLY A 70 9.66 -4.29 8.30
C GLY A 70 9.45 -5.31 7.19
N PHE A 71 8.78 -4.94 6.10
CA PHE A 71 8.67 -5.81 4.91
C PHE A 71 10.05 -6.16 4.35
N TYR A 72 10.91 -5.15 4.14
CA TYR A 72 12.27 -5.37 3.63
C TYR A 72 13.20 -6.02 4.66
N THR A 73 13.05 -5.74 5.97
CA THR A 73 13.78 -6.49 7.01
C THR A 73 13.53 -7.98 6.86
N VAL A 74 12.25 -8.36 6.79
CA VAL A 74 11.85 -9.77 6.69
C VAL A 74 12.31 -10.34 5.36
N LEU A 75 12.08 -9.64 4.24
CA LEU A 75 12.48 -10.09 2.91
C LEU A 75 13.99 -10.36 2.81
N MET A 76 14.83 -9.45 3.32
CA MET A 76 16.29 -9.53 3.14
C MET A 76 16.97 -10.36 4.23
N LEU A 77 16.51 -10.30 5.48
CA LEU A 77 17.18 -10.94 6.61
C LEU A 77 16.58 -12.30 6.98
N MET A 78 15.39 -12.66 6.48
CA MET A 78 14.79 -13.98 6.75
C MET A 78 15.72 -15.14 6.34
N PRO A 79 16.37 -15.15 5.17
CA PRO A 79 17.25 -16.25 4.79
C PRO A 79 18.42 -16.41 5.76
N THR A 80 19.03 -15.29 6.17
CA THR A 80 20.13 -15.24 7.14
C THR A 80 19.66 -15.72 8.51
N TYR A 81 18.53 -15.20 9.01
CA TYR A 81 17.95 -15.62 10.29
C TYR A 81 17.66 -17.12 10.34
N LEU A 82 17.06 -17.68 9.29
CA LEU A 82 16.76 -19.11 9.24
C LEU A 82 18.03 -19.98 9.16
N SER A 83 19.06 -19.50 8.47
CA SER A 83 20.34 -20.20 8.33
C SER A 83 21.17 -20.14 9.62
N SER A 84 21.25 -18.97 10.25
CA SER A 84 22.13 -18.73 11.40
C SER A 84 21.51 -19.18 12.71
N ALA A 85 20.20 -19.00 12.91
CA ALA A 85 19.53 -19.35 14.17
C ALA A 85 19.22 -20.86 14.29
N PHE A 86 19.20 -21.61 13.19
CA PHE A 86 18.76 -23.01 13.19
C PHE A 86 19.71 -23.99 12.50
N GLU A 87 20.89 -23.54 12.05
CA GLU A 87 21.93 -24.37 11.42
C GLU A 87 21.42 -25.24 10.24
N ILE A 88 20.36 -24.81 9.57
CA ILE A 88 19.75 -25.57 8.47
C ILE A 88 20.58 -25.35 7.20
N ASN A 89 21.00 -26.45 6.58
CA ASN A 89 21.82 -26.44 5.37
C ASN A 89 21.15 -25.65 4.23
N ILE A 90 21.86 -24.63 3.73
CA ILE A 90 21.41 -23.58 2.80
C ILE A 90 20.73 -24.14 1.53
N GLN A 91 21.06 -25.36 1.10
CA GLN A 91 20.47 -25.98 -0.10
C GLN A 91 18.98 -26.36 0.07
N ASN A 92 18.52 -26.68 1.29
CA ASN A 92 17.10 -26.90 1.58
C ASN A 92 16.34 -25.61 1.92
N ASN A 93 17.04 -24.47 2.02
CA ASN A 93 16.47 -23.19 2.43
C ASN A 93 15.53 -22.58 1.38
N GLY A 94 15.70 -22.89 0.09
CA GLY A 94 14.86 -22.34 -0.97
C GLY A 94 13.38 -22.72 -0.85
N LEU A 95 13.09 -23.98 -0.49
CA LEU A 95 11.71 -24.44 -0.26
C LEU A 95 11.13 -23.84 1.02
N LEU A 96 11.86 -23.88 2.14
CA LEU A 96 11.40 -23.32 3.42
C LEU A 96 11.20 -21.80 3.36
N SER A 97 12.11 -21.09 2.70
CA SER A 97 11.99 -19.64 2.49
C SER A 97 10.84 -19.28 1.54
N SER A 98 10.38 -20.19 0.68
CA SER A 98 9.23 -19.92 -0.20
C SER A 98 7.87 -20.04 0.50
N ILE A 99 7.78 -20.79 1.61
CA ILE A 99 6.53 -21.06 2.34
C ILE A 99 5.82 -19.77 2.77
N PRO A 100 6.51 -18.80 3.44
CA PRO A 100 5.88 -17.54 3.84
C PRO A 100 5.23 -16.79 2.68
N TYR A 101 5.87 -16.77 1.50
CA TYR A 101 5.37 -16.06 0.33
C TYR A 101 4.17 -16.75 -0.32
N ILE A 102 4.14 -18.08 -0.36
CA ILE A 102 2.99 -18.84 -0.87
C ILE A 102 1.78 -18.63 0.05
N ILE A 103 1.98 -18.70 1.38
CA ILE A 103 0.92 -18.45 2.35
C ILE A 103 0.43 -17.00 2.23
N MET A 104 1.35 -16.04 2.14
CA MET A 104 1.05 -14.63 1.89
C MET A 104 0.18 -14.44 0.65
N TRP A 105 0.51 -15.09 -0.48
CA TRP A 105 -0.26 -15.00 -1.70
C TRP A 105 -1.69 -15.52 -1.55
N GLY A 106 -1.87 -16.70 -0.94
CA GLY A 106 -3.20 -17.26 -0.68
C GLY A 106 -4.02 -16.39 0.28
N PHE A 107 -3.39 -15.87 1.33
CA PHE A 107 -4.04 -14.99 2.30
C PHE A 107 -4.48 -13.67 1.67
N ASN A 108 -3.68 -13.11 0.76
CA ASN A 108 -4.01 -11.89 0.05
C ASN A 108 -5.32 -12.02 -0.75
N ILE A 109 -5.55 -13.17 -1.41
CA ILE A 109 -6.80 -13.43 -2.15
C ILE A 109 -8.01 -13.41 -1.21
N ILE A 110 -7.89 -14.05 -0.05
CA ILE A 110 -8.97 -14.11 0.95
C ILE A 110 -9.24 -12.71 1.51
N MET A 111 -8.18 -11.99 1.89
CA MET A 111 -8.29 -10.65 2.45
C MET A 111 -8.87 -9.65 1.45
N GLY A 112 -8.50 -9.73 0.17
CA GLY A 112 -9.09 -8.89 -0.87
C GLY A 112 -10.59 -9.12 -1.03
N ARG A 113 -11.04 -10.38 -1.01
CA ARG A 113 -12.48 -10.70 -1.05
C ARG A 113 -13.23 -10.18 0.17
N LEU A 114 -12.61 -10.27 1.34
CA LEU A 114 -13.20 -9.76 2.58
C LEU A 114 -13.24 -8.23 2.61
N ALA A 115 -12.19 -7.56 2.15
CA ALA A 115 -12.14 -6.10 2.01
C ALA A 115 -13.21 -5.59 1.06
N ASP A 116 -13.33 -6.20 -0.13
CA ASP A 116 -14.39 -5.89 -1.08
C ASP A 116 -15.78 -6.13 -0.51
N TYR A 117 -15.96 -7.21 0.25
CA TYR A 117 -17.25 -7.53 0.86
C TYR A 117 -17.67 -6.47 1.88
N ILE A 118 -16.74 -6.06 2.76
CA ILE A 118 -16.97 -5.02 3.77
C ILE A 118 -17.30 -3.68 3.11
N LEU A 119 -16.59 -3.33 2.04
CA LEU A 119 -16.78 -2.09 1.30
C LEU A 119 -18.13 -2.08 0.56
N LYS A 120 -18.46 -3.14 -0.20
CA LYS A 120 -19.70 -3.24 -0.99
C LYS A 120 -20.97 -3.29 -0.15
N ARG A 121 -20.85 -3.77 1.09
CA ARG A 121 -21.96 -3.86 2.04
C ARG A 121 -22.05 -2.62 2.94
N GLU A 122 -21.14 -1.65 2.77
CA GLU A 122 -21.06 -0.43 3.58
C GLU A 122 -21.08 -0.72 5.09
N LEU A 123 -20.46 -1.83 5.51
CA LEU A 123 -20.51 -2.28 6.92
C LEU A 123 -19.75 -1.32 7.84
N LEU A 124 -18.80 -0.56 7.29
CA LEU A 124 -17.96 0.39 7.98
C LEU A 124 -17.79 1.65 7.13
N HIS A 125 -17.62 2.80 7.79
CA HIS A 125 -17.15 4.02 7.12
C HIS A 125 -15.79 3.77 6.45
N LEU A 126 -15.55 4.37 5.28
CA LEU A 126 -14.35 4.14 4.48
C LEU A 126 -13.06 4.36 5.29
N THR A 127 -12.95 5.50 5.99
CA THR A 127 -11.82 5.80 6.90
C THR A 127 -11.60 4.71 7.94
N THR A 128 -12.67 4.21 8.55
CA THR A 128 -12.61 3.18 9.58
C THR A 128 -12.15 1.86 8.98
N ALA A 129 -12.65 1.49 7.80
CA ALA A 129 -12.21 0.30 7.09
C ALA A 129 -10.72 0.37 6.74
N ARG A 130 -10.24 1.51 6.21
CA ARG A 130 -8.81 1.70 5.87
C ARG A 130 -7.92 1.62 7.11
N LYS A 131 -8.33 2.25 8.22
CA LYS A 131 -7.60 2.19 9.51
C LYS A 131 -7.58 0.78 10.09
N MET A 132 -8.71 0.06 10.02
CA MET A 132 -8.81 -1.32 10.48
C MET A 132 -7.84 -2.23 9.70
N TRP A 133 -7.84 -2.17 8.38
CA TRP A 133 -6.96 -2.99 7.54
C TRP A 133 -5.48 -2.68 7.77
N THR A 134 -5.13 -1.40 7.89
CA THR A 134 -3.76 -0.97 8.22
C THR A 134 -3.35 -1.47 9.61
N THR A 135 -4.26 -1.43 10.58
CA THR A 135 -4.01 -1.91 11.94
C THR A 135 -3.82 -3.42 11.99
N ILE A 136 -4.65 -4.20 11.29
CA ILE A 136 -4.50 -5.66 11.19
C ILE A 136 -3.11 -6.01 10.65
N GLY A 137 -2.64 -5.32 9.62
CA GLY A 137 -1.34 -5.60 9.03
C GLY A 137 -0.15 -5.14 9.89
N MET A 138 -0.16 -3.89 10.34
CA MET A 138 0.99 -3.31 11.04
C MET A 138 1.04 -3.71 12.53
N TRP A 139 -0.03 -3.55 13.29
CA TRP A 139 -0.03 -3.99 14.70
C TRP A 139 -0.04 -5.51 14.82
N GLY A 140 -0.71 -6.22 13.91
CA GLY A 140 -0.59 -7.68 13.81
C GLY A 140 0.84 -8.12 13.51
N GLY A 141 1.53 -7.44 12.58
CA GLY A 141 2.95 -7.66 12.31
C GLY A 141 3.85 -7.34 13.51
N ALA A 142 3.58 -6.25 14.24
CA ALA A 142 4.33 -5.87 15.45
C ALA A 142 4.21 -6.95 16.54
N LEU A 143 3.00 -7.47 16.78
CA LEU A 143 2.78 -8.59 17.69
C LEU A 143 3.51 -9.86 17.22
N GLY A 144 3.54 -10.11 15.91
CA GLY A 144 4.31 -11.22 15.34
C GLY A 144 5.81 -11.08 15.59
N PHE A 145 6.39 -9.88 15.40
CA PHE A 145 7.80 -9.61 15.70
C PHE A 145 8.11 -9.80 17.20
N LEU A 146 7.24 -9.35 18.09
CA LEU A 146 7.38 -9.61 19.53
C LEU A 146 7.32 -11.12 19.83
N GLY A 147 6.41 -11.85 19.18
CA GLY A 147 6.32 -13.30 19.30
C GLY A 147 7.59 -14.04 18.86
N LEU A 148 8.29 -13.52 17.83
CA LEU A 148 9.57 -14.08 17.39
C LEU A 148 10.65 -13.99 18.47
N THR A 149 10.64 -12.94 19.30
CA THR A 149 11.63 -12.81 20.38
C THR A 149 11.46 -13.88 21.48
N MET A 150 10.24 -14.38 21.64
CA MET A 150 9.89 -15.35 22.69
C MET A 150 10.09 -16.80 22.26
N THR A 151 10.15 -17.08 20.95
CA THR A 151 10.33 -18.44 20.44
C THR A 151 11.80 -18.79 20.27
N SER A 152 12.15 -20.05 20.47
CA SER A 152 13.46 -20.62 20.09
C SER A 152 13.31 -21.77 19.09
N SER A 153 12.08 -22.06 18.64
CA SER A 153 11.80 -23.17 17.73
C SER A 153 11.75 -22.69 16.29
N THR A 154 12.43 -23.41 15.40
CA THR A 154 12.44 -23.17 13.95
C THR A 154 11.03 -23.12 13.37
N THR A 155 10.22 -24.15 13.68
CA THR A 155 8.87 -24.31 13.11
C THR A 155 7.98 -23.14 13.51
N PHE A 156 8.00 -22.77 14.80
CA PHE A 156 7.23 -21.62 15.28
C PHE A 156 7.71 -20.30 14.66
N SER A 157 9.01 -20.14 14.43
CA SER A 157 9.58 -18.95 13.80
C SER A 157 9.12 -18.81 12.35
N ILE A 158 9.14 -19.91 11.58
CA ILE A 158 8.65 -19.92 10.19
C ILE A 158 7.14 -19.61 10.15
N VAL A 159 6.36 -20.18 11.06
CA VAL A 159 4.91 -19.92 11.14
C VAL A 159 4.64 -18.45 11.49
N LEU A 160 5.35 -17.88 12.47
CA LEU A 160 5.23 -16.47 12.85
C LEU A 160 5.67 -15.54 11.72
N LEU A 161 6.79 -15.82 11.05
CA LEU A 161 7.24 -15.05 9.88
C LEU A 161 6.21 -15.10 8.74
N SER A 162 5.65 -16.29 8.48
CA SER A 162 4.57 -16.46 7.50
C SER A 162 3.35 -15.62 7.88
N LEU A 163 2.97 -15.61 9.16
CA LEU A 163 1.85 -14.82 9.67
C LEU A 163 2.11 -13.32 9.55
N ILE A 164 3.32 -12.83 9.89
CA ILE A 164 3.72 -11.43 9.75
C ILE A 164 3.56 -10.98 8.29
N MET A 165 4.13 -11.75 7.35
CA MET A 165 4.03 -11.43 5.91
C MET A 165 2.58 -11.46 5.41
N SER A 166 1.80 -12.44 5.87
CA SER A 166 0.40 -12.60 5.47
C SER A 166 -0.47 -11.47 6.00
N LEU A 167 -0.31 -11.08 7.26
CA LEU A 167 -1.03 -9.94 7.85
C LEU A 167 -0.62 -8.64 7.16
N ASN A 168 0.65 -8.46 6.83
CA ASN A 168 1.13 -7.28 6.13
C ASN A 168 0.40 -7.07 4.78
N THR A 169 -0.06 -8.11 4.08
CA THR A 169 -0.88 -7.93 2.86
C THR A 169 -2.18 -7.14 3.08
N ALA A 170 -2.73 -7.17 4.29
CA ALA A 170 -3.93 -6.40 4.65
C ALA A 170 -3.74 -4.89 4.45
N VAL A 171 -2.50 -4.41 4.58
CA VAL A 171 -2.13 -3.02 4.40
C VAL A 171 -2.45 -2.51 2.98
N GLN A 172 -2.40 -3.38 1.96
CA GLN A 172 -2.75 -3.02 0.58
C GLN A 172 -4.18 -2.49 0.47
N TYR A 173 -5.09 -3.00 1.30
CA TYR A 173 -6.49 -2.57 1.38
C TYR A 173 -6.72 -1.43 2.39
N GLY A 174 -5.67 -1.04 3.12
CA GLY A 174 -5.62 0.04 4.10
C GLY A 174 -5.00 1.32 3.52
N TYR A 175 -3.83 1.74 4.02
CA TYR A 175 -3.20 2.98 3.57
C TYR A 175 -2.88 3.00 2.08
N PHE A 176 -2.56 1.86 1.45
CA PHE A 176 -2.05 1.86 0.07
C PHE A 176 -3.10 2.35 -0.92
N THR A 177 -4.35 1.96 -0.72
CA THR A 177 -5.51 2.44 -1.49
C THR A 177 -5.93 3.86 -1.09
N ASN A 178 -5.49 4.36 0.07
CA ASN A 178 -5.81 5.71 0.55
C ASN A 178 -5.28 6.83 -0.35
N HIS A 179 -4.29 6.58 -1.22
CA HIS A 179 -3.85 7.55 -2.23
C HIS A 179 -4.98 7.91 -3.21
N LEU A 180 -5.79 6.91 -3.59
CA LEU A 180 -6.97 7.13 -4.44
C LEU A 180 -8.06 7.89 -3.67
N ASP A 181 -8.25 7.55 -2.39
CA ASP A 181 -9.27 8.17 -1.55
C ASP A 181 -8.95 9.66 -1.27
N LEU A 182 -7.67 10.01 -1.06
CA LEU A 182 -7.24 11.39 -0.78
C LEU A 182 -7.31 12.33 -1.98
N GLY A 183 -7.00 11.83 -3.18
CA GLY A 183 -6.94 12.67 -4.36
C GLY A 183 -6.97 11.85 -5.65
N PRO A 184 -8.16 11.46 -6.14
CA PRO A 184 -8.30 10.65 -7.35
C PRO A 184 -7.55 11.20 -8.57
N ASN A 185 -7.54 12.53 -8.77
CA ASN A 185 -6.88 13.17 -9.92
C ASN A 185 -5.34 13.04 -9.84
N PHE A 186 -4.78 13.01 -8.63
CA PHE A 186 -3.33 12.98 -8.38
C PHE A 186 -2.84 11.67 -7.73
N ALA A 187 -3.68 10.64 -7.66
CA ALA A 187 -3.40 9.42 -6.91
C ALA A 187 -2.09 8.73 -7.33
N SER A 188 -1.77 8.74 -8.63
CA SER A 188 -0.52 8.19 -9.17
C SER A 188 0.70 9.00 -8.74
N VAL A 189 0.59 10.33 -8.70
CA VAL A 189 1.64 11.23 -8.21
C VAL A 189 1.88 11.02 -6.73
N LEU A 190 0.81 10.97 -5.92
CA LEU A 190 0.90 10.73 -4.48
C LEU A 190 1.58 9.38 -4.20
N SER A 191 1.09 8.31 -4.86
CA SER A 191 1.65 6.97 -4.72
C SER A 191 3.12 6.92 -5.16
N GLY A 192 3.48 7.60 -6.26
CA GLY A 192 4.87 7.68 -6.71
C GLY A 192 5.80 8.38 -5.71
N VAL A 193 5.36 9.50 -5.14
CA VAL A 193 6.13 10.24 -4.13
C VAL A 193 6.31 9.40 -2.86
N THR A 194 5.23 8.84 -2.32
CA THR A 194 5.33 8.02 -1.11
C THR A 194 6.16 6.76 -1.35
N ASN A 195 6.02 6.10 -2.50
CA ASN A 195 6.80 4.93 -2.87
C ASN A 195 8.30 5.24 -2.99
N THR A 196 8.66 6.38 -3.58
CA THR A 196 10.07 6.81 -3.70
C THR A 196 10.71 7.01 -2.34
N VAL A 197 10.04 7.74 -1.44
CA VAL A 197 10.56 7.99 -0.09
C VAL A 197 10.57 6.70 0.72
N SER A 198 9.54 5.87 0.63
CA SER A 198 9.42 4.65 1.42
C SER A 198 10.41 3.56 0.99
N ASN A 199 10.77 3.51 -0.30
CA ASN A 199 11.83 2.61 -0.78
C ASN A 199 13.19 2.90 -0.15
N SER A 200 13.41 4.10 0.42
CA SER A 200 14.64 4.34 1.17
C SER A 200 14.79 3.41 2.38
N ALA A 201 13.67 2.96 2.97
CA ALA A 201 13.69 1.97 4.03
C ALA A 201 14.33 0.64 3.59
N SER A 202 14.29 0.28 2.30
CA SER A 202 14.85 -0.96 1.78
C SER A 202 16.37 -1.09 1.95
N PHE A 203 17.10 0.02 1.96
CA PHE A 203 18.55 0.02 2.19
C PHE A 203 18.93 0.42 3.62
N ILE A 204 18.12 1.26 4.28
CA ILE A 204 18.39 1.67 5.68
C ILE A 204 18.15 0.50 6.62
N SER A 205 17.06 -0.25 6.43
CA SER A 205 16.65 -1.33 7.33
C SER A 205 17.70 -2.46 7.46
N PRO A 206 18.21 -3.05 6.35
CA PRO A 206 19.27 -4.05 6.41
C PRO A 206 20.60 -3.48 6.93
N LEU A 207 20.90 -2.20 6.67
CA LEU A 207 22.13 -1.55 7.14
C LEU A 207 22.11 -1.42 8.67
N VAL A 208 21.00 -0.98 9.24
CA VAL A 208 20.81 -0.91 10.70
C VAL A 208 20.91 -2.31 11.31
N ALA A 209 20.25 -3.30 10.71
CA ALA A 209 20.32 -4.67 11.19
C ALA A 209 21.75 -5.24 11.10
N GLY A 210 22.49 -4.99 10.02
CA GLY A 210 23.88 -5.43 9.87
C GLY A 210 24.84 -4.77 10.85
N HIS A 211 24.52 -3.59 11.38
CA HIS A 211 25.31 -2.98 12.47
C HIS A 211 25.05 -3.62 13.83
N ILE A 212 23.82 -4.13 14.04
CA ILE A 212 23.39 -4.80 15.27
C ILE A 212 23.87 -6.26 15.28
N LEU A 213 23.73 -6.95 14.15
CA LEU A 213 24.09 -8.36 13.94
C LEU A 213 25.60 -8.49 13.67
N LYS A 214 26.40 -8.37 14.74
CA LYS A 214 27.85 -8.63 14.71
C LYS A 214 28.16 -10.12 14.77
N ASP A 215 27.31 -10.86 15.47
CA ASP A 215 27.34 -12.33 15.53
C ASP A 215 25.95 -12.83 15.09
N GLU A 216 25.88 -13.36 13.87
CA GLU A 216 24.62 -13.81 13.27
C GLU A 216 23.95 -14.96 14.04
N GLY A 217 24.68 -15.65 14.92
CA GLY A 217 24.15 -16.69 15.80
C GLY A 217 23.55 -16.17 17.12
N ASP A 218 23.78 -14.90 17.45
CA ASP A 218 23.34 -14.34 18.74
C ASP A 218 21.85 -13.97 18.73
N LYS A 219 21.08 -14.71 19.52
CA LYS A 219 19.64 -14.49 19.67
C LYS A 219 19.30 -13.11 20.22
N GLU A 220 20.12 -12.53 21.10
CA GLU A 220 19.85 -11.22 21.69
C GLU A 220 19.95 -10.11 20.64
N GLN A 221 20.89 -10.23 19.70
CA GLN A 221 21.05 -9.28 18.59
C GLN A 221 19.86 -9.34 17.63
N TRP A 222 19.37 -10.54 17.31
CA TRP A 222 18.15 -10.72 16.53
C TRP A 222 16.91 -10.15 17.25
N ASN A 223 16.80 -10.36 18.56
CA ASN A 223 15.71 -9.79 19.34
C ASN A 223 15.72 -8.25 19.27
N ALA A 224 16.88 -7.61 19.32
CA ALA A 224 17.00 -6.17 19.15
C ALA A 224 16.48 -5.70 17.78
N VAL A 225 16.82 -6.40 16.69
CA VAL A 225 16.29 -6.11 15.34
C VAL A 225 14.76 -6.24 15.31
N PHE A 226 14.21 -7.31 15.88
CA PHE A 226 12.75 -7.52 15.92
C PHE A 226 12.03 -6.48 16.78
N TYR A 227 12.61 -6.04 17.90
CA TYR A 227 12.04 -4.95 18.70
C TYR A 227 11.99 -3.63 17.93
N ILE A 228 13.05 -3.30 17.17
CA ILE A 228 13.06 -2.11 16.32
C ILE A 228 11.92 -2.18 15.29
N CYS A 229 11.76 -3.32 14.61
CA CYS A 229 10.67 -3.51 13.65
C CYS A 229 9.29 -3.39 14.32
N ALA A 230 9.10 -3.98 15.50
CA ALA A 230 7.84 -3.90 16.24
C ALA A 230 7.50 -2.44 16.63
N ILE A 231 8.48 -1.67 17.10
CA ILE A 231 8.29 -0.25 17.45
C ILE A 231 7.94 0.57 16.21
N ILE A 232 8.66 0.38 15.10
CA ILE A 232 8.41 1.10 13.83
C ILE A 232 7.01 0.80 13.30
N PHE A 233 6.58 -0.47 13.32
CA PHE A 233 5.23 -0.86 12.91
C PHE A 233 4.16 -0.27 13.83
N PHE A 234 4.40 -0.28 15.15
CA PHE A 234 3.47 0.29 16.12
C PHE A 234 3.28 1.79 15.90
N VAL A 235 4.38 2.54 15.80
CA VAL A 235 4.39 3.99 15.60
C VAL A 235 3.78 4.37 14.24
N GLY A 236 4.15 3.67 13.17
CA GLY A 236 3.61 3.95 11.83
C GLY A 236 2.09 3.82 11.77
N ASN A 237 1.54 2.76 12.36
CA ASN A 237 0.09 2.60 12.42
C ASN A 237 -0.58 3.57 13.40
N LEU A 238 0.08 3.94 14.50
CA LEU A 238 -0.45 4.95 15.42
C LEU A 238 -0.61 6.31 14.73
N ILE A 239 0.38 6.72 13.94
CA ILE A 239 0.33 7.94 13.13
C ILE A 239 -0.86 7.86 12.15
N PHE A 240 -1.00 6.75 11.43
CA PHE A 240 -2.11 6.55 10.49
C PHE A 240 -3.48 6.50 11.17
N MET A 241 -3.56 5.94 12.37
CA MET A 241 -4.79 5.89 13.16
C MET A 241 -5.25 7.28 13.59
N ILE A 242 -4.32 8.15 13.99
CA ILE A 242 -4.63 9.51 14.45
C ILE A 242 -4.92 10.44 13.26
N PHE A 243 -4.04 10.46 12.26
CA PHE A 243 -4.04 11.46 11.20
C PHE A 243 -4.55 10.97 9.84
N GLY A 244 -4.72 9.67 9.66
CA GLY A 244 -5.25 9.11 8.41
C GLY A 244 -6.72 9.51 8.20
N THR A 245 -7.01 9.99 7.00
CA THR A 245 -8.38 10.20 6.50
C THR A 245 -8.51 9.69 5.07
N THR A 246 -9.75 9.41 4.66
CA THR A 246 -10.15 9.06 3.30
C THR A 246 -10.96 10.17 2.63
N ASP A 247 -11.06 11.34 3.29
CA ASP A 247 -11.76 12.48 2.70
C ASP A 247 -10.93 13.06 1.57
N VAL A 248 -11.59 13.37 0.46
CA VAL A 248 -10.94 14.01 -0.70
C VAL A 248 -10.38 15.36 -0.26
N GLN A 249 -9.10 15.59 -0.55
CA GLN A 249 -8.41 16.80 -0.14
C GLN A 249 -8.75 17.98 -1.04
N HIS A 250 -8.73 19.20 -0.48
CA HIS A 250 -9.08 20.44 -1.18
C HIS A 250 -8.28 20.68 -2.47
N TRP A 251 -7.04 20.21 -2.51
CA TRP A 251 -6.15 20.35 -3.67
C TRP A 251 -6.47 19.37 -4.81
N ASN A 252 -7.42 18.44 -4.64
CA ASN A 252 -7.83 17.51 -5.70
C ASN A 252 -8.61 18.22 -6.83
N ASP A 253 -9.44 19.20 -6.46
CA ASP A 253 -10.31 19.92 -7.38
C ASP A 253 -9.69 21.31 -7.59
N ILE A 254 -8.81 21.42 -8.58
CA ILE A 254 -8.33 22.73 -9.01
C ILE A 254 -9.44 23.31 -9.87
N ASN A 255 -10.13 24.35 -9.37
CA ASN A 255 -10.86 25.25 -10.24
C ASN A 255 -9.89 25.68 -11.33
N VAL A 256 -10.09 25.15 -12.54
CA VAL A 256 -9.52 25.75 -13.71
C VAL A 256 -10.15 27.14 -13.73
N ASP A 257 -9.42 28.15 -13.29
CA ASP A 257 -9.64 29.52 -13.74
C ASP A 257 -9.48 29.45 -15.25
N LEU A 258 -10.54 29.02 -15.94
CA LEU A 258 -10.73 29.36 -17.33
C LEU A 258 -10.59 30.88 -17.33
N PRO A 259 -9.75 31.48 -18.19
CA PRO A 259 -9.89 32.91 -18.41
C PRO A 259 -11.38 33.13 -18.64
N GLU A 260 -11.98 34.04 -17.86
CA GLU A 260 -13.29 34.56 -18.20
C GLU A 260 -13.15 35.00 -19.66
N ASP A 261 -13.72 34.23 -20.58
CA ASP A 261 -13.92 34.67 -21.94
C ASP A 261 -14.87 35.86 -21.81
N ASP A 262 -14.27 37.04 -21.63
CA ASP A 262 -14.88 38.30 -22.01
C ASP A 262 -15.41 38.10 -23.44
N GLU A 263 -16.72 38.28 -23.60
CA GLU A 263 -17.51 38.14 -24.83
C GLU A 263 -18.08 36.75 -25.16
N CYS A 264 -19.30 36.45 -24.70
CA CYS A 264 -20.54 36.85 -25.38
C CYS A 264 -21.71 36.01 -24.82
N GLY A 265 -22.68 36.67 -24.18
CA GLY A 265 -23.75 36.01 -23.45
C GLY A 265 -24.69 35.17 -24.30
N ILE A 266 -25.06 34.00 -23.77
CA ILE A 266 -26.38 33.41 -23.97
C ILE A 266 -26.78 32.72 -22.65
N PRO A 267 -27.88 33.13 -21.98
CA PRO A 267 -28.31 32.46 -20.76
C PRO A 267 -28.84 31.07 -21.11
N LEU A 268 -28.27 30.02 -20.50
CA LEU A 268 -28.80 28.66 -20.56
C LEU A 268 -30.17 28.64 -19.88
N THR A 269 -31.22 28.75 -20.68
CA THR A 269 -32.60 28.53 -20.26
C THR A 269 -32.75 27.14 -19.66
N THR A 270 -33.24 27.14 -18.42
CA THR A 270 -33.85 26.02 -17.69
C THR A 270 -34.69 25.12 -18.58
N VAL A 271 -34.27 23.87 -18.78
CA VAL A 271 -35.17 22.81 -19.24
C VAL A 271 -35.99 22.35 -18.04
N LYS A 272 -37.21 22.89 -17.93
CA LYS A 272 -38.24 22.31 -17.07
C LYS A 272 -38.76 21.03 -17.73
N VAL A 273 -38.62 19.92 -17.03
CA VAL A 273 -39.29 18.66 -17.33
C VAL A 273 -40.80 18.88 -17.12
N GLY A 274 -41.58 18.64 -18.17
CA GLY A 274 -43.03 18.48 -18.15
C GLY A 274 -43.37 17.09 -18.68
#